data_AF-A0A0D6N4R3-F1
#
_entry.id   AF-A0A0D6N4R3-F1
#
_cell.length_a   1.000
_cell.length_b   1.000
_cell.length_c   1.000
_cell.angle_alpha   90.00
_cell.angle_beta   90.00
_cell.angle_gamma   90.00
#
_symmetry.space_group_name_H-M   'P 1'
#
loop_
_entity.id
_entity.type
_entity.pdbx_description
1 polymer ?
#
loop_
_entity_poly.entity_id
_entity_poly.type
_entity_poly.pdbx_seq_one_letter_code
_entity_poly.pdbx_strand_id
1 'polypeptide(L)'
;MLEGIDLTKQQQKKIQTILQQAGDQDQTDTIRDDLGRVRRQIQDILSEPGQLDRPKIQALLQQQATLRAEQEARHLDVAEQIHDVLTPEQLSAIKARQAKIRDLMDQLREVQHPVPQASSN
;
A
#
# COMPACT_ATOMS: atom_id res chain seq x y z
N MET A 1 -2.05 2.84 11.73
CA MET A 1 -1.29 4.11 11.57
C MET A 1 -1.40 5.02 12.80
N LEU A 2 -2.60 5.24 13.35
CA LEU A 2 -2.85 6.28 14.37
C LEU A 2 -2.82 5.80 15.83
N GLU A 3 -2.57 4.51 16.07
CA GLU A 3 -2.47 3.96 17.43
C GLU A 3 -1.38 4.64 18.25
N GLY A 4 -1.71 5.01 19.48
CA GLY A 4 -0.81 5.68 20.41
C GLY A 4 -0.65 7.18 20.17
N ILE A 5 -1.42 7.77 19.25
CA ILE A 5 -1.56 9.21 19.11
C ILE A 5 -2.73 9.69 19.96
N ASP A 6 -2.51 10.72 20.77
CA ASP A 6 -3.58 11.32 21.56
C ASP A 6 -4.48 12.16 20.65
N LEU A 7 -5.62 11.59 20.26
CA LEU A 7 -6.60 12.22 19.39
C LEU A 7 -7.76 12.74 20.23
N THR A 8 -8.20 13.97 19.94
CA THR A 8 -9.45 14.48 20.52
C THR A 8 -10.65 13.65 20.03
N LYS A 9 -11.74 13.63 20.80
CA LYS A 9 -12.99 12.95 20.40
C LYS A 9 -13.50 13.42 19.03
N GLN A 10 -13.31 14.70 18.71
CA GLN A 10 -13.71 15.26 17.42
C GLN A 10 -12.84 14.72 16.28
N GLN A 11 -11.52 14.65 16.46
CA GLN A 11 -10.60 14.08 15.48
C GLN A 11 -10.88 12.60 15.26
N GLN A 12 -11.09 11.82 16.33
CA GLN A 12 -11.45 10.41 16.25
C GLN A 12 -12.70 10.19 15.39
N LYS A 13 -13.76 10.98 15.63
CA LYS A 13 -15.00 10.87 14.85
C LYS A 13 -14.80 11.23 13.36
N LYS A 14 -14.02 12.27 13.07
CA LYS A 14 -13.72 12.67 11.68
C LYS A 14 -12.95 11.58 10.95
N ILE A 15 -11.89 11.07 11.58
CA ILE A 15 -11.05 10.00 11.01
C ILE A 15 -11.86 8.72 10.80
N GLN A 16 -12.70 8.33 11.77
CA GLN A 16 -13.58 7.18 11.61
C GLN A 16 -14.53 7.35 10.41
N THR A 17 -15.05 8.56 10.20
CA THR A 17 -15.92 8.85 9.05
C THR A 17 -15.16 8.72 7.73
N ILE A 18 -13.94 9.28 7.65
CA ILE A 18 -13.06 9.17 6.47
C ILE A 18 -12.77 7.69 6.16
N LEU A 19 -12.40 6.90 7.17
CA LEU A 19 -12.09 5.48 7.00
C LEU A 19 -13.32 4.65 6.60
N GLN A 20 -14.49 4.99 7.13
CA GLN A 20 -15.73 4.33 6.75
C GLN A 20 -16.10 4.62 5.29
N GLN A 21 -16.02 5.88 4.88
CA GLN A 21 -16.27 6.29 3.49
C GLN A 21 -15.31 5.62 2.51
N ALA A 22 -14.01 5.57 2.86
CA ALA A 22 -13.01 4.86 2.08
C ALA A 22 -13.34 3.35 1.98
N GLY A 23 -13.74 2.73 3.09
CA GLY A 23 -14.15 1.32 3.10
C GLY A 23 -15.39 1.04 2.26
N ASP A 24 -16.38 1.91 2.29
CA ASP A 24 -17.59 1.81 1.47
C ASP A 24 -17.25 1.98 -0.03
N GLN A 25 -16.34 2.92 -0.36
CA GLN A 25 -15.83 3.10 -1.72
C GLN A 25 -15.09 1.85 -2.22
N ASP A 26 -14.19 1.30 -1.40
CA ASP A 26 -13.43 0.08 -1.72
C ASP A 26 -14.34 -1.14 -1.94
N GLN A 27 -15.47 -1.24 -1.22
CA GLN A 27 -16.45 -2.32 -1.43
C GLN A 27 -17.16 -2.24 -2.78
N THR A 28 -17.35 -1.03 -3.30
CA THR A 28 -17.98 -0.80 -4.61
C THR A 28 -16.98 -0.74 -5.75
N ASP A 29 -15.69 -0.71 -5.46
CA ASP A 29 -14.63 -0.57 -6.45
C ASP A 29 -14.37 -1.90 -7.18
N THR A 30 -14.15 -1.81 -8.49
CA THR A 30 -13.90 -2.99 -9.34
C THR A 30 -12.41 -3.26 -9.54
N ILE A 31 -11.51 -2.39 -9.06
CA ILE A 31 -10.05 -2.52 -9.25
C ILE A 31 -9.56 -3.94 -8.93
N ARG A 32 -9.98 -4.52 -7.81
CA ARG A 32 -9.52 -5.86 -7.40
C ARG A 32 -9.93 -6.93 -8.41
N ASP A 33 -11.17 -6.85 -8.88
CA ASP A 33 -11.71 -7.78 -9.87
C ASP A 33 -11.07 -7.58 -11.25
N ASP A 34 -10.80 -6.33 -11.62
CA ASP A 34 -10.14 -5.96 -12.87
C ASP A 34 -8.67 -6.40 -12.88
N LEU A 35 -7.94 -6.23 -11.79
CA LEU A 35 -6.60 -6.80 -11.62
C LEU A 35 -6.61 -8.33 -11.72
N GLY A 36 -7.62 -8.97 -11.14
CA GLY A 36 -7.84 -10.42 -11.26
C GLY A 36 -8.10 -10.84 -12.71
N ARG A 37 -8.90 -10.06 -13.45
CA ARG A 37 -9.20 -10.29 -14.87
C ARG A 37 -7.96 -10.14 -15.74
N VAL A 38 -7.19 -9.07 -15.56
CA VAL A 38 -5.93 -8.85 -16.28
C VAL A 38 -4.95 -10.00 -16.05
N ARG A 39 -4.80 -10.46 -14.79
CA ARG A 39 -3.95 -11.61 -14.49
C ARG A 39 -4.39 -12.89 -15.22
N ARG A 40 -5.70 -13.18 -15.25
CA ARG A 40 -6.23 -14.33 -16.00
C ARG A 40 -5.96 -14.20 -17.49
N GLN A 41 -6.20 -13.04 -18.10
CA GLN A 41 -5.93 -12.83 -19.52
C GLN A 41 -4.45 -13.02 -19.89
N ILE A 42 -3.52 -12.56 -19.04
CA ILE A 42 -2.09 -12.83 -19.24
C ILE A 42 -1.81 -14.33 -19.16
N GLN A 43 -2.38 -15.02 -18.17
CA GLN A 43 -2.21 -16.46 -18.00
C GLN A 43 -2.77 -17.27 -19.18
N ASP A 44 -3.91 -16.85 -19.73
CA ASP A 44 -4.53 -17.45 -20.90
C ASP A 44 -3.59 -17.34 -22.12
N ILE A 45 -3.06 -16.13 -22.40
CA ILE A 45 -2.11 -15.90 -23.50
C ILE A 45 -0.83 -16.73 -23.32
N LEU A 46 -0.34 -16.87 -22.09
CA LEU A 46 0.86 -17.68 -21.80
C LEU A 46 0.64 -19.19 -21.94
N SER A 47 -0.63 -19.63 -21.89
CA SER A 47 -1.01 -21.03 -22.00
C SER A 47 -1.45 -21.42 -23.42
N GLU A 48 -1.60 -20.46 -24.33
CA GLU A 48 -1.96 -20.70 -25.72
C GLU A 48 -0.78 -21.35 -26.48
N PRO A 49 -1.03 -22.44 -27.25
CA PRO A 49 -0.01 -23.04 -28.09
C PRO A 49 0.31 -22.13 -29.28
N GLY A 50 1.60 -21.91 -29.54
CA GLY A 50 2.06 -21.13 -30.69
C GLY A 50 2.90 -19.91 -30.29
N GLN A 51 2.91 -18.90 -31.15
CA GLN A 51 3.69 -17.69 -30.91
C GLN A 51 3.00 -16.78 -29.91
N LEU A 52 3.76 -16.34 -28.91
CA LEU A 52 3.26 -15.44 -27.88
C LEU A 52 2.90 -14.05 -28.43
N ASP A 53 1.69 -13.59 -28.16
CA ASP A 53 1.25 -12.23 -28.47
C ASP A 53 1.84 -11.22 -27.45
N ARG A 54 3.12 -10.88 -27.68
CA ARG A 54 3.86 -9.93 -26.85
C ARG A 54 3.21 -8.54 -26.82
N PRO A 55 2.71 -7.96 -27.93
CA PRO A 55 2.00 -6.68 -27.90
C PRO A 55 0.80 -6.69 -26.94
N LYS A 56 -0.02 -7.74 -26.98
CA LYS A 56 -1.18 -7.87 -26.08
C LYS A 56 -0.77 -8.02 -24.61
N ILE A 57 0.30 -8.77 -24.32
CA ILE A 57 0.84 -8.87 -22.96
C ILE A 57 1.31 -7.49 -22.46
N GLN A 58 2.01 -6.72 -23.28
CA GLN A 58 2.47 -5.38 -22.89
C GLN A 58 1.29 -4.44 -22.60
N ALA A 59 0.23 -4.50 -23.40
CA ALA A 59 -0.98 -3.73 -23.14
C ALA A 59 -1.65 -4.12 -21.80
N LEU A 60 -1.72 -5.42 -21.48
CA LEU A 60 -2.25 -5.91 -20.21
C LEU A 60 -1.38 -5.52 -19.01
N LEU A 61 -0.06 -5.53 -19.17
CA LEU A 61 0.87 -5.04 -18.13
C LEU A 61 0.69 -3.54 -17.87
N GLN A 62 0.51 -2.74 -18.93
CA GLN A 62 0.22 -1.31 -18.78
C GLN A 62 -1.11 -1.09 -18.07
N GLN A 63 -2.16 -1.85 -18.41
CA GLN A 63 -3.45 -1.79 -17.72
C GLN A 63 -3.30 -2.15 -16.23
N GLN A 64 -2.53 -3.19 -15.91
CA GLN A 64 -2.24 -3.55 -14.52
C GLN A 64 -1.54 -2.41 -13.77
N ALA A 65 -0.57 -1.75 -14.40
CA ALA A 65 0.14 -0.62 -13.80
C ALA A 65 -0.81 0.56 -13.51
N THR A 66 -1.69 0.88 -14.46
CA THR A 66 -2.70 1.94 -14.28
C THR A 66 -3.65 1.64 -13.13
N LEU A 67 -4.21 0.43 -13.06
CA LEU A 67 -5.11 0.03 -11.96
C LEU A 67 -4.42 0.12 -10.58
N ARG A 68 -3.14 -0.29 -10.49
CA ARG A 68 -2.38 -0.16 -9.25
C ARG A 68 -2.11 1.29 -8.88
N ALA A 69 -1.80 2.14 -9.85
CA ALA A 69 -1.60 3.56 -9.61
C ALA A 69 -2.89 4.24 -9.13
N GLU A 70 -4.04 3.88 -9.69
CA GLU A 70 -5.34 4.37 -9.24
C GLU A 70 -5.67 3.93 -7.81
N GLN A 71 -5.33 2.68 -7.44
CA GLN A 71 -5.49 2.19 -6.08
C GLN A 71 -4.60 2.96 -5.09
N GLU A 72 -3.33 3.15 -5.44
CA GLU A 72 -2.39 3.87 -4.60
C GLU A 72 -2.79 5.34 -4.43
N ALA A 73 -3.26 5.98 -5.50
CA ALA A 73 -3.76 7.35 -5.46
C ALA A 73 -4.94 7.52 -4.49
N ARG A 74 -5.86 6.55 -4.45
CA ARG A 74 -6.97 6.55 -3.48
C ARG A 74 -6.49 6.40 -2.05
N HIS A 75 -5.56 5.48 -1.80
CA HIS A 75 -4.97 5.32 -0.47
C HIS A 75 -4.23 6.59 -0.02
N LEU A 76 -3.55 7.28 -0.93
CA LEU A 76 -2.91 8.56 -0.67
C LEU A 76 -3.94 9.64 -0.33
N ASP A 77 -5.03 9.75 -1.10
CA ASP A 77 -6.10 10.73 -0.86
C ASP A 77 -6.72 10.57 0.55
N VAL A 78 -6.96 9.32 0.97
CA VAL A 78 -7.41 9.02 2.34
C VAL A 78 -6.37 9.43 3.39
N ALA A 79 -5.08 9.18 3.11
CA ALA A 79 -4.00 9.57 4.02
C ALA A 79 -3.87 11.09 4.13
N GLU A 80 -4.07 11.84 3.04
CA GLU A 80 -4.10 13.31 3.01
C GLU A 80 -5.27 13.85 3.83
N GLN A 81 -6.47 13.29 3.66
CA GLN A 81 -7.64 13.68 4.46
C GLN A 81 -7.42 13.43 5.96
N ILE A 82 -6.76 12.33 6.34
CA ILE A 82 -6.40 12.06 7.74
C ILE A 82 -5.34 13.05 8.21
N HIS A 83 -4.32 13.33 7.40
CA HIS A 83 -3.27 14.30 7.71
C HIS A 83 -3.85 15.66 8.08
N ASP A 84 -4.84 16.14 7.32
CA ASP A 84 -5.48 17.45 7.53
C ASP A 84 -6.33 17.54 8.81
N VAL A 85 -6.68 16.40 9.41
CA VAL A 85 -7.37 16.35 10.70
C VAL A 85 -6.40 16.49 11.89
N LEU A 86 -5.12 16.18 11.68
CA LEU A 86 -4.11 16.10 12.73
C LEU A 86 -3.39 17.44 12.94
N THR A 87 -2.90 17.67 14.16
CA THR A 87 -2.05 18.83 14.45
C THR A 87 -0.60 18.55 14.05
N PRO A 88 0.23 19.59 13.84
CA PRO A 88 1.66 19.43 13.58
C PRO A 88 2.39 18.57 14.64
N GLU A 89 2.01 18.70 15.91
CA GLU A 89 2.59 17.92 17.02
C GLU A 89 2.21 16.44 16.91
N GLN A 90 0.95 16.14 16.58
CA GLN A 90 0.49 14.77 16.35
C GLN A 90 1.19 14.14 15.14
N LEU A 91 1.38 14.89 14.06
CA LEU A 91 2.13 14.44 12.87
C LEU A 91 3.61 14.17 13.21
N SER A 92 4.23 15.02 14.02
CA SER A 92 5.60 14.81 14.51
C SER A 92 5.70 13.54 15.35
N ALA A 93 4.73 13.29 16.24
CA ALA A 93 4.67 12.07 17.04
C ALA A 93 4.51 10.80 16.17
N ILE A 94 3.67 10.86 15.13
CA ILE A 94 3.54 9.77 14.14
C ILE A 94 4.89 9.50 13.47
N LYS A 95 5.56 10.56 12.98
CA LYS A 95 6.87 10.43 12.29
C LYS A 95 7.92 9.80 13.21
N ALA A 96 8.01 10.26 14.46
CA ALA A 96 8.95 9.70 15.45
C ALA A 96 8.67 8.22 15.71
N ARG A 97 7.39 7.84 15.86
CA ARG A 97 6.98 6.44 16.04
C ARG A 97 7.34 5.58 14.82
N GLN A 98 7.05 6.07 13.61
CA GLN A 98 7.40 5.35 12.36
C GLN A 98 8.91 5.14 12.22
N ALA A 99 9.73 6.14 12.58
CA ALA A 99 11.17 5.99 12.60
C ALA A 99 11.61 4.89 13.58
N LYS A 100 11.05 4.86 14.79
CA LYS A 100 11.33 3.82 15.79
C LYS A 100 10.90 2.42 15.34
N ILE A 101 9.73 2.30 14.70
CA ILE A 101 9.26 1.00 14.18
C ILE A 101 10.22 0.49 13.10
N ARG A 102 10.67 1.35 12.17
CA ARG A 102 11.65 0.96 11.15
C ARG A 102 12.96 0.48 11.77
N ASP A 103 13.51 1.24 12.70
CA ASP A 103 14.72 0.88 13.43
C ASP A 103 14.59 -0.48 14.14
N LEU A 104 13.46 -0.73 14.82
CA LEU A 104 13.20 -2.03 15.45
C LEU A 104 13.07 -3.18 14.43
N MET A 105 12.44 -2.95 13.29
CA MET A 105 12.31 -3.95 12.22
C MET A 105 13.67 -4.26 11.59
N ASP A 106 14.54 -3.26 11.44
CA ASP A 106 15.89 -3.43 10.93
C ASP A 106 16.74 -4.24 11.93
N GLN A 107 16.70 -3.90 13.22
CA GLN A 107 17.35 -4.69 14.29
C GLN A 107 16.83 -6.13 14.34
N LEU A 108 15.52 -6.33 14.21
CA LEU A 108 14.94 -7.68 14.17
C LEU A 108 15.45 -8.48 12.97
N ARG A 109 15.56 -7.84 11.79
CA ARG A 109 16.11 -8.46 10.59
C ARG A 109 17.58 -8.85 10.79
N GLU A 110 18.39 -7.99 11.41
CA GLU A 110 19.79 -8.27 11.71
C GLU A 110 19.96 -9.45 12.67
N VAL A 111 19.09 -9.59 13.67
CA VAL A 111 19.10 -10.73 14.60
C VAL A 111 18.64 -12.02 13.91
N GLN A 112 17.64 -11.96 13.03
CA GLN A 112 17.09 -13.14 12.32
C GLN A 112 17.95 -13.61 11.15
N HIS A 113 18.61 -12.68 10.47
CA HIS A 113 19.52 -12.92 9.37
C HIS A 113 20.83 -12.18 9.65
N PRO A 114 21.67 -12.68 10.58
CA PRO A 114 22.97 -12.09 10.81
C PRO A 114 23.76 -12.18 9.51
N VAL A 115 24.12 -11.03 8.95
CA VAL A 115 25.00 -10.98 7.78
C VAL A 115 26.29 -11.68 8.20
N PRO A 116 26.74 -12.74 7.50
CA PRO A 116 28.01 -13.37 7.84
C PRO A 116 29.09 -12.30 7.76
N GLN A 117 29.70 -11.96 8.89
CA GLN A 117 30.88 -11.12 8.88
C GLN A 117 31.90 -11.87 8.03
N ALA A 118 32.24 -11.31 6.87
CA ALA A 118 33.34 -11.80 6.07
C ALA A 118 34.57 -11.81 6.98
N SER A 119 34.99 -13.01 7.38
CA SER A 119 36.21 -13.21 8.13
C SER A 119 37.36 -12.78 7.22
N SER A 120 37.87 -11.57 7.46
CA SER A 120 39.12 -11.11 6.88
C SER A 120 40.24 -11.98 7.45
N ASN A 121 40.75 -12.91 6.63
CA ASN A 121 42.05 -13.56 6.81
C ASN A 121 43.03 -12.94 5.81
#